data_AF-A0A0A2WH30-F1
#
_entry.id   AF-A0A0A2WH30-F1
#
_cell.length_a   1.000
_cell.length_b   1.000
_cell.length_c   1.000
_cell.angle_alpha   90.00
_cell.angle_beta   90.00
_cell.angle_gamma   90.00
#
_symmetry.space_group_name_H-M   'P 1'
#
loop_
_entity.id
_entity.type
_entity.pdbx_description
1 polymer ?
#
loop_
_entity_poly.entity_id
_entity_poly.type
_entity_poly.pdbx_seq_one_letter_code
_entity_poly.pdbx_strand_id
1 'polypeptide(L)' 'MTKLDKPMRREVQIGDQVYTLTIGPEGLKLVEKGRRKGLELAWTALVSGDAALASALQASVADAR' A
#
# COMPACT_ATOMS: atom_id res chain seq x y z
N MET A 1 -5.14 -9.50 20.75
CA MET A 1 -4.76 -9.22 19.35
C MET A 1 -5.49 -10.21 18.46
N THR A 2 -6.23 -9.73 17.45
CA THR A 2 -6.97 -10.61 16.53
C THR A 2 -6.10 -10.92 15.33
N LYS A 3 -5.94 -12.20 15.01
CA LYS A 3 -5.13 -12.63 13.87
C LYS A 3 -5.80 -12.20 12.56
N LEU A 4 -4.99 -11.69 11.64
CA LEU A 4 -5.42 -11.38 10.28
C LEU A 4 -5.28 -12.64 9.42
N ASP A 5 -6.27 -13.51 9.45
CA ASP A 5 -6.28 -14.74 8.64
C ASP A 5 -6.91 -14.54 7.25
N LYS A 6 -7.71 -13.49 7.08
CA LYS A 6 -8.43 -13.18 5.85
C LYS A 6 -8.23 -11.71 5.45
N PRO A 7 -8.21 -11.40 4.15
CA PRO A 7 -8.17 -10.02 3.70
C PRO A 7 -9.31 -9.19 4.28
N MET A 8 -9.00 -8.00 4.79
CA MET A 8 -9.97 -7.01 5.23
C MET A 8 -9.84 -5.73 4.42
N ARG A 9 -10.96 -5.06 4.15
CA ARG A 9 -11.00 -3.80 3.41
C ARG A 9 -11.43 -2.65 4.30
N ARG A 10 -10.77 -1.51 4.14
CA ARG A 10 -11.08 -0.24 4.81
C ARG A 10 -10.99 0.90 3.82
N GLU A 11 -11.87 1.87 3.99
CA GLU A 11 -11.73 3.16 3.34
C GLU A 11 -10.74 3.99 4.18
N VAL A 12 -9.82 4.68 3.51
CA VAL A 12 -8.82 5.54 4.14
C VAL A 12 -8.73 6.83 3.34
N GLN A 13 -8.79 7.96 4.04
CA GLN A 13 -8.57 9.26 3.43
C GLN A 13 -7.09 9.66 3.62
N ILE A 14 -6.42 10.01 2.53
CA ILE A 14 -5.04 10.49 2.51
C ILE A 14 -5.04 11.79 1.71
N GLY A 15 -4.86 12.92 2.38
CA GLY A 15 -5.09 14.23 1.79
C GLY A 15 -6.53 14.38 1.31
N ASP A 16 -6.69 14.83 0.07
CA ASP A 16 -8.00 15.02 -0.58
C ASP A 16 -8.50 13.77 -1.31
N GLN A 17 -7.71 12.68 -1.32
CA GLN A 17 -8.03 11.45 -2.02
C GLN A 17 -8.52 10.36 -1.08
N VAL A 18 -9.51 9.61 -1.55
CA VAL A 18 -10.08 8.46 -0.85
C VAL A 18 -9.50 7.19 -1.46
N TYR A 19 -9.02 6.29 -0.61
CA TYR A 19 -8.44 5.02 -0.99
C TYR A 19 -9.20 3.85 -0.37
N THR A 20 -9.21 2.72 -1.07
CA THR A 20 -9.50 1.42 -0.50
C THR A 20 -8.19 0.76 -0.10
N LEU A 21 -7.99 0.60 1.20
CA LEU A 21 -6.93 -0.21 1.78
C LEU A 21 -7.42 -1.65 1.97
N THR A 22 -6.73 -2.59 1.36
CA THR A 22 -6.90 -4.02 1.60
C THR A 22 -5.70 -4.52 2.40
N ILE A 23 -5.95 -5.05 3.59
CA ILE A 23 -4.91 -5.61 4.46
C ILE A 23 -5.10 -7.12 4.49
N GLY A 24 -4.08 -7.88 4.12
CA GLY A 24 -4.09 -9.33 4.12
C GLY A 24 -2.90 -9.94 4.87
N PRO A 25 -2.88 -11.28 5.05
CA PRO A 25 -1.81 -11.97 5.76
C PRO A 25 -0.41 -11.74 5.17
N GLU A 26 -0.31 -11.50 3.86
CA GLU A 26 0.97 -11.34 3.14
C GLU A 26 1.43 -9.88 2.98
N GLY A 27 0.50 -8.92 3.08
CA GLY A 27 0.80 -7.52 2.85
C GLY A 27 -0.44 -6.62 2.79
N LEU A 28 -0.24 -5.44 2.21
CA LEU A 28 -1.27 -4.44 1.99
C LEU A 28 -1.37 -4.04 0.52
N LYS A 29 -2.57 -3.62 0.12
CA LYS A 29 -2.87 -3.03 -1.18
C LYS A 29 -3.67 -1.75 -1.00
N LEU A 30 -3.22 -0.67 -1.61
CA LEU A 30 -3.87 0.63 -1.56
C LEU A 30 -4.29 1.05 -2.98
N VAL A 31 -5.59 1.23 -3.19
CA VAL A 31 -6.15 1.63 -4.50
C VAL A 31 -6.98 2.89 -4.32
N GLU A 32 -6.68 3.94 -5.09
CA GLU A 32 -7.51 5.15 -5.09
C GLU A 32 -8.94 4.81 -5.57
N LYS A 33 -9.95 5.37 -4.91
CA LYS A 33 -11.35 5.10 -5.22
C LYS A 33 -11.66 5.49 -6.67
N GLY A 34 -12.28 4.58 -7.42
CA GLY A 34 -12.54 4.76 -8.85
C GLY A 34 -11.37 4.40 -9.78
N ARG A 35 -10.20 4.03 -9.23
CA ARG A 35 -9.06 3.51 -9.99
C ARG A 35 -8.97 1.99 -9.89
N ARG A 36 -8.31 1.38 -10.88
CA ARG A 36 -8.02 -0.07 -10.91
C ARG A 36 -6.55 -0.40 -10.60
N LYS A 37 -5.65 0.56 -10.83
CA LYS A 37 -4.23 0.45 -10.47
C LYS A 37 -4.04 0.99 -9.05
N GLY A 38 -3.21 0.31 -8.27
CA GLY A 38 -2.88 0.71 -6.91
C GLY A 38 -1.51 0.18 -6.49
N LEU A 39 -1.09 0.57 -5.29
CA LEU A 39 0.18 0.16 -4.69
C LEU A 39 -0.02 -1.15 -3.92
N GLU A 40 0.90 -2.10 -4.08
CA GLU A 40 0.97 -3.34 -3.29
C GLU A 40 2.31 -3.39 -2.55
N LEU A 41 2.26 -3.78 -1.27
CA LEU A 41 3.45 -3.86 -0.41
C LEU A 41 3.35 -5.08 0.51
N ALA A 42 4.35 -5.97 0.45
CA ALA A 42 4.45 -7.13 1.33
C ALA A 42 4.90 -6.74 2.75
N TRP A 43 4.53 -7.51 3.77
CA TRP A 43 4.98 -7.25 5.15
C TRP A 43 6.49 -7.37 5.30
N THR A 44 7.10 -8.36 4.64
CA THR A 44 8.55 -8.55 4.64
C THR A 44 9.27 -7.32 4.10
N ALA A 45 8.78 -6.76 3.00
CA ALA A 45 9.27 -5.52 2.42
C ALA A 45 9.15 -4.32 3.38
N LEU A 46 8.05 -4.23 4.14
CA LEU A 46 7.83 -3.17 5.14
C LEU A 46 8.72 -3.32 6.38
N VAL A 47 8.94 -4.54 6.87
CA VAL A 47 9.72 -4.82 8.09
C VAL A 47 11.23 -4.84 7.82
N SER A 48 11.67 -5.29 6.64
CA SER A 48 13.10 -5.34 6.28
C SER A 48 13.72 -3.96 6.04
N GLY A 49 12.92 -2.89 5.93
CA GLY A 49 13.40 -1.51 5.70
C GLY A 49 13.89 -1.22 4.27
N ASP A 50 14.28 -2.23 3.50
CA ASP A 50 14.81 -2.06 2.13
C ASP A 50 13.77 -1.60 1.09
N ALA A 51 12.49 -1.93 1.26
CA ALA A 51 11.47 -1.55 0.28
C ALA A 51 10.94 -0.12 0.45
N ALA A 52 11.04 0.46 1.66
CA ALA A 52 10.60 1.83 1.89
C ALA A 52 11.49 2.82 1.12
N LEU A 53 12.80 2.61 1.12
CA LEU A 53 13.74 3.50 0.43
C LEU A 53 13.72 3.28 -1.09
N ALA A 54 13.75 2.03 -1.55
CA ALA A 54 13.80 1.72 -2.98
C ALA A 54 12.49 2.04 -3.71
N SER A 55 11.33 1.79 -3.09
CA SER A 55 10.03 2.09 -3.71
C SER A 55 9.71 3.59 -3.68
N ALA A 56 10.05 4.30 -2.59
CA ALA A 56 9.95 5.77 -2.55
C ALA A 56 10.88 6.41 -3.59
N LEU A 57 12.13 5.96 -3.71
CA LEU A 57 13.09 6.48 -4.70
C LEU A 57 12.64 6.22 -6.14
N GLN A 58 12.17 5.01 -6.46
CA GLN A 58 11.64 4.68 -7.80
C GLN A 58 10.43 5.54 -8.16
N ALA A 59 9.51 5.78 -7.20
CA ALA A 59 8.36 6.64 -7.41
C ALA A 59 8.76 8.11 -7.65
N SER A 60 9.71 8.65 -6.86
CA SER A 60 10.20 10.04 -7.04
C SER A 60 10.91 10.27 -8.37
N VAL A 61 11.62 9.27 -8.89
CA VAL A 61 12.35 9.37 -10.18
C VAL A 61 11.40 9.18 -11.38
N ALA A 62 10.33 8.41 -11.21
CA ALA A 62 9.30 8.23 -12.24
C ALA A 62 8.39 9.46 -12.40
N ASP A 63 8.17 10.23 -11.33
CA ASP A 63 7.35 11.45 -11.33
C ASP A 63 8.11 12.70 -11.83
N ALA A 64 9.44 12.70 -11.73
CA ALA A 64 10.31 13.80 -12.18
C ALA A 64 10.64 13.77 -13.69
N ARG A 65 9.92 12.98 -14.49
CA ARG A 65 10.20 12.74 -15.91
C ARG A 65 8.96 13.01 -16.76
#